data_AF-A0A8T7KUS8-F1
#
_entry.id   AF-A0A8T7KUS8-F1
#
_cell.length_a   1.000
_cell.length_b   1.000
_cell.length_c   1.000
_cell.angle_alpha   90.00
_cell.angle_beta   90.00
_cell.angle_gamma   90.00
#
_symmetry.space_group_name_H-M   'P 1'
#
loop_
_entity.id
_entity.type
_entity.pdbx_description
1 polymer ?
#
loop_
_entity_poly.entity_id
_entity_poly.type
_entity_poly.pdbx_seq_one_letter_code
_entity_poly.pdbx_strand_id
1 'polypeptide(L)'
;MNNKFSQQGQALILTTLAMIGLVAFGALAIDGGRVLEDRRHAQNAADTAAFAAALANAEGEDLTTAAQTRAATNGYDGGDANDVIITFTNTQSGACPSTGKDITVTIISDVPTTFARVIGRNLVENVVVAKVRSCDYYTKGGAPLYSGAAVFATKTEPCGGGLNNKALFVQGSSHLQVWGGDLATASTDGNCIYFKGGEAQLKKAESGTACADIITAAPSGGTCYNKFQQFSLKRETCVQHVPRFVIATNNI
;
A
#
# COMPACT_ATOMS: atom_id res chain seq x y z
N MET A 1 -46.72 10.90 74.70
CA MET A 1 -47.13 11.27 73.32
C MET A 1 -45.99 10.91 72.39
N ASN A 2 -46.04 9.75 71.75
CA ASN A 2 -44.96 9.27 70.89
C ASN A 2 -45.36 9.48 69.42
N ASN A 3 -44.77 10.50 68.79
CA ASN A 3 -44.97 10.82 67.38
C ASN A 3 -44.23 9.79 66.49
N LYS A 4 -44.86 8.64 66.22
CA LYS A 4 -44.35 7.64 65.25
C LYS A 4 -44.79 7.87 63.79
N PHE A 5 -45.62 8.89 63.54
CA PHE A 5 -46.20 9.14 62.20
C PHE A 5 -45.32 9.98 61.25
N SER A 6 -44.18 10.52 61.72
CA SER A 6 -43.31 11.37 60.88
C SER A 6 -42.40 10.61 59.93
N GLN A 7 -42.11 9.32 60.17
CA GLN A 7 -41.12 8.56 59.40
C GLN A 7 -41.71 7.84 58.17
N GLN A 8 -43.02 7.53 58.17
CA GLN A 8 -43.65 6.78 57.08
C GLN A 8 -43.81 7.61 55.79
N GLY A 9 -43.98 8.94 55.89
CA GLY A 9 -44.07 9.82 54.72
C GLY A 9 -42.71 10.10 54.05
N GLN A 10 -41.63 10.14 54.83
CA GLN A 10 -40.28 10.42 54.31
C GLN A 10 -39.71 9.24 53.50
N ALA A 11 -39.98 8.01 53.93
CA ALA A 11 -39.54 6.81 53.22
C ALA A 11 -40.13 6.75 51.80
N LEU A 12 -41.38 7.18 51.62
CA LEU A 12 -42.02 7.26 50.30
C LEU A 12 -41.28 8.24 49.39
N ILE A 13 -40.96 9.44 49.89
CA ILE A 13 -40.24 10.48 49.13
C ILE A 13 -38.83 10.02 48.74
N LEU A 14 -38.10 9.40 49.67
CA LEU A 14 -36.76 8.88 49.38
C LEU A 14 -36.80 7.77 48.32
N THR A 15 -37.80 6.88 48.41
CA THR A 15 -37.93 5.78 47.45
C THR A 15 -38.33 6.29 46.07
N THR A 16 -39.25 7.25 45.96
CA THR A 16 -39.63 7.83 44.66
C THR A 16 -38.48 8.59 44.02
N LEU A 17 -37.72 9.36 44.79
CA LEU A 17 -36.50 10.02 44.29
C LEU A 17 -35.44 9.00 43.85
N ALA A 18 -35.27 7.90 44.58
CA ALA A 18 -34.36 6.83 44.19
C ALA A 18 -34.81 6.14 42.88
N MET A 19 -36.10 5.88 42.70
CA MET A 19 -36.64 5.32 41.46
C MET A 19 -36.42 6.26 40.27
N ILE A 20 -36.68 7.56 40.44
CA ILE A 20 -36.41 8.57 39.40
C ILE A 20 -34.92 8.58 39.04
N GLY A 21 -34.04 8.52 40.04
CA GLY A 21 -32.60 8.42 39.83
C GLY A 21 -32.20 7.19 39.01
N LEU A 22 -32.72 6.01 39.36
CA LEU A 22 -32.44 4.78 38.63
C LEU A 22 -32.93 4.82 37.17
N VAL A 23 -34.13 5.36 36.94
CA VAL A 23 -34.65 5.56 35.59
C VAL A 23 -33.79 6.54 34.80
N ALA A 24 -33.33 7.63 35.41
CA ALA A 24 -32.43 8.59 34.78
C ALA A 24 -31.09 7.97 34.37
N PHE A 25 -30.51 7.10 35.22
CA PHE A 25 -29.30 6.35 34.86
C PHE A 25 -29.54 5.35 33.74
N GLY A 26 -30.67 4.63 33.77
CA GLY A 26 -31.05 3.71 32.69
C GLY A 26 -31.24 4.41 31.35
N ALA A 27 -31.92 5.56 31.37
CA ALA A 27 -32.08 6.45 30.22
C ALA A 27 -30.73 6.89 29.63
N LEU A 28 -29.81 7.36 30.49
CA LEU A 28 -28.47 7.76 30.08
C LEU A 28 -27.67 6.58 29.50
N ALA A 29 -27.79 5.39 30.09
CA ALA A 29 -27.12 4.20 29.60
C ALA A 29 -27.60 3.79 28.20
N ILE A 30 -28.90 3.92 27.91
CA ILE A 30 -29.47 3.60 26.58
C ILE A 30 -28.99 4.60 25.53
N ASP A 31 -29.13 5.90 25.80
CA ASP A 31 -28.72 6.93 24.84
C ASP A 31 -27.19 6.91 24.64
N GLY A 32 -26.41 6.76 25.72
CA GLY A 32 -24.97 6.64 25.65
C GLY A 32 -24.49 5.37 24.94
N GLY A 33 -25.20 4.26 25.13
CA GLY A 33 -24.92 2.98 24.45
C GLY A 33 -25.05 3.11 22.93
N ARG A 34 -26.11 3.76 22.45
CA ARG A 34 -26.33 4.00 21.01
C ARG A 34 -25.26 4.88 20.38
N VAL A 35 -24.87 5.95 21.07
CA VAL A 35 -23.79 6.85 20.60
C VAL A 35 -22.46 6.09 20.50
N LEU A 36 -22.16 5.23 21.48
CA LEU A 36 -20.93 4.43 21.46
C LEU A 36 -20.95 3.35 20.37
N GLU A 37 -22.10 2.72 20.15
CA GLU A 37 -22.29 1.75 19.07
C GLU A 37 -22.07 2.41 17.71
N ASP A 38 -22.76 3.52 17.43
CA ASP A 38 -22.57 4.29 16.20
C ASP A 38 -21.10 4.71 16.03
N ARG A 39 -20.42 5.17 17.08
CA ARG A 39 -18.99 5.54 17.01
C ARG A 39 -18.10 4.41 16.53
N ARG A 40 -18.38 3.17 16.93
CA ARG A 40 -17.60 2.00 16.47
C ARG A 40 -17.91 1.68 15.01
N HIS A 41 -19.16 1.79 14.59
CA HIS A 41 -19.55 1.58 13.20
C HIS A 41 -18.97 2.67 12.28
N ALA A 42 -19.09 3.93 12.67
CA ALA A 42 -18.54 5.07 11.95
C ALA A 42 -17.02 4.95 11.81
N GLN A 43 -16.30 4.54 12.86
CA GLN A 43 -14.85 4.37 12.74
C GLN A 43 -14.48 3.27 11.74
N ASN A 44 -15.16 2.12 11.80
CA ASN A 44 -14.91 1.04 10.84
C ASN A 44 -15.24 1.48 9.40
N ALA A 45 -16.29 2.28 9.23
CA ALA A 45 -16.65 2.87 7.93
C ALA A 45 -15.56 3.83 7.45
N ALA A 46 -15.10 4.75 8.31
CA ALA A 46 -14.05 5.73 7.99
C ALA A 46 -12.72 5.02 7.63
N ASP A 47 -12.31 4.01 8.40
CA ASP A 47 -11.09 3.25 8.17
C ASP A 47 -11.15 2.50 6.83
N THR A 48 -12.27 1.82 6.54
CA THR A 48 -12.43 1.11 5.27
C THR A 48 -12.55 2.06 4.08
N ALA A 49 -13.20 3.22 4.23
CA ALA A 49 -13.28 4.25 3.22
C ALA A 49 -11.91 4.88 2.93
N ALA A 50 -11.10 5.13 3.97
CA ALA A 50 -9.72 5.56 3.83
C ALA A 50 -8.91 4.53 3.04
N PHE A 51 -9.00 3.24 3.40
CA PHE A 51 -8.32 2.18 2.65
C PHE A 51 -8.78 2.06 1.19
N ALA A 52 -10.08 2.18 0.92
CA ALA A 52 -10.60 2.19 -0.45
C ALA A 52 -10.03 3.35 -1.26
N ALA A 53 -9.92 4.54 -0.67
CA ALA A 53 -9.28 5.68 -1.30
C ALA A 53 -7.78 5.45 -1.56
N ALA A 54 -7.08 4.81 -0.63
CA ALA A 54 -5.67 4.47 -0.79
C ALA A 54 -5.42 3.45 -1.90
N LEU A 55 -6.34 2.49 -2.04
CA LEU A 55 -6.35 1.52 -3.15
C LEU A 55 -6.64 2.21 -4.48
N ALA A 56 -7.67 3.07 -4.54
CA ALA A 56 -7.97 3.86 -5.72
C ALA A 56 -6.79 4.73 -6.16
N ASN A 57 -6.05 5.31 -5.21
CA ASN A 57 -4.80 6.02 -5.52
C ASN A 57 -3.74 5.10 -6.15
N ALA A 58 -3.63 3.86 -5.69
CA ALA A 58 -2.71 2.87 -6.27
C ALA A 58 -3.18 2.34 -7.63
N GLU A 59 -4.48 2.36 -7.92
CA GLU A 59 -5.05 1.89 -9.20
C GLU A 59 -5.22 3.01 -10.23
N GLY A 60 -4.93 4.26 -9.85
CA GLY A 60 -5.13 5.45 -10.70
C GLY A 60 -6.60 5.75 -10.96
N GLU A 61 -7.45 5.53 -9.95
CA GLU A 61 -8.89 5.80 -9.98
C GLU A 61 -9.24 7.08 -9.21
N ASP A 62 -10.53 7.46 -9.18
CA ASP A 62 -10.99 8.62 -8.43
C ASP A 62 -11.11 8.30 -6.93
N LEU A 63 -10.21 8.89 -6.13
CA LEU A 63 -10.12 8.64 -4.68
C LEU A 63 -11.42 9.02 -3.95
N THR A 64 -12.05 10.12 -4.35
CA THR A 64 -13.26 10.64 -3.70
C THR A 64 -14.42 9.66 -3.89
N THR A 65 -14.64 9.21 -5.12
CA THR A 65 -15.69 8.27 -5.48
C THR A 65 -15.50 6.94 -4.76
N ALA A 66 -14.26 6.41 -4.71
CA ALA A 66 -13.96 5.17 -4.01
C ALA A 66 -14.24 5.27 -2.49
N ALA A 67 -13.80 6.36 -1.86
CA ALA A 67 -14.04 6.63 -0.44
C ALA A 67 -15.54 6.78 -0.13
N GLN A 68 -16.27 7.60 -0.90
CA GLN A 68 -17.69 7.85 -0.71
C GLN A 68 -18.52 6.59 -0.93
N THR A 69 -18.24 5.83 -1.98
CA THR A 69 -18.92 4.55 -2.25
C THR A 69 -18.72 3.60 -1.08
N ARG A 70 -17.49 3.51 -0.57
CA ARG A 70 -17.19 2.63 0.56
C ARG A 70 -17.87 3.08 1.85
N ALA A 71 -17.88 4.39 2.15
CA ALA A 71 -18.61 4.93 3.30
C ALA A 71 -20.12 4.64 3.18
N ALA A 72 -20.71 4.86 1.99
CA ALA A 72 -22.13 4.63 1.73
C ALA A 72 -22.52 3.14 1.90
N THR A 73 -21.67 2.21 1.45
CA THR A 73 -21.92 0.77 1.67
C THR A 73 -21.88 0.36 3.15
N ASN A 74 -21.30 1.19 4.02
CA ASN A 74 -21.31 1.02 5.48
C ASN A 74 -22.39 1.85 6.19
N GLY A 75 -23.31 2.48 5.44
CA GLY A 75 -24.43 3.25 5.98
C GLY A 75 -24.14 4.74 6.20
N TYR A 76 -23.02 5.26 5.68
CA TYR A 76 -22.65 6.68 5.79
C TYR A 76 -22.55 7.29 4.39
N ASP A 77 -23.66 7.84 3.88
CA ASP A 77 -23.87 8.27 2.50
C ASP A 77 -23.80 9.79 2.25
N GLY A 78 -23.59 10.60 3.29
CA GLY A 78 -23.64 12.06 3.19
C GLY A 78 -25.04 12.68 3.20
N GLY A 79 -26.08 11.96 3.67
CA GLY A 79 -27.44 12.47 3.81
C GLY A 79 -27.71 13.30 5.08
N ASP A 80 -28.98 13.45 5.45
CA ASP A 80 -29.40 14.30 6.58
C ASP A 80 -28.90 13.83 7.96
N ALA A 81 -28.52 12.56 8.08
CA ALA A 81 -28.10 11.94 9.34
C ALA A 81 -26.56 11.81 9.50
N ASN A 82 -25.81 12.08 8.44
CA ASN A 82 -24.35 11.94 8.45
C ASN A 82 -23.68 12.71 7.31
N ASP A 83 -22.49 13.24 7.56
CA ASP A 83 -21.62 13.83 6.55
C ASP A 83 -20.32 13.03 6.41
N VAL A 84 -19.77 12.99 5.19
CA VAL A 84 -18.54 12.28 4.85
C VAL A 84 -17.59 13.25 4.16
N ILE A 85 -16.63 13.77 4.93
CA ILE A 85 -15.65 14.74 4.45
C ILE A 85 -14.35 14.00 4.14
N ILE A 86 -13.89 14.10 2.89
CA ILE A 86 -12.67 13.44 2.44
C ILE A 86 -11.67 14.49 1.98
N THR A 87 -10.45 14.41 2.49
CA THR A 87 -9.36 15.32 2.14
C THR A 87 -8.11 14.54 1.75
N PHE A 88 -7.42 15.02 0.72
CA PHE A 88 -6.20 14.41 0.21
C PHE A 88 -5.10 15.46 0.11
N THR A 89 -3.91 15.13 0.57
CA THR A 89 -2.73 16.00 0.46
C THR A 89 -1.56 15.20 -0.08
N ASN A 90 -0.62 15.87 -0.76
CA ASN A 90 0.63 15.20 -1.13
C ASN A 90 1.43 14.92 0.14
N THR A 91 2.02 13.73 0.22
CA THR A 91 2.93 13.35 1.30
C THR A 91 4.14 14.29 1.36
N GLN A 92 4.67 14.48 2.56
CA GLN A 92 5.92 15.24 2.76
C GLN A 92 7.09 14.57 2.03
N SER A 93 8.05 15.37 1.54
CA SER A 93 9.27 14.86 0.92
C SER A 93 9.99 13.87 1.85
N GLY A 94 10.32 12.68 1.33
CA GLY A 94 10.97 11.59 2.08
C GLY A 94 10.02 10.68 2.87
N ALA A 95 8.71 10.95 2.90
CA ALA A 95 7.73 10.08 3.55
C ALA A 95 7.37 8.83 2.73
N CYS A 96 7.61 8.86 1.42
CA CYS A 96 7.49 7.74 0.50
C CYS A 96 8.76 7.67 -0.37
N PRO A 97 9.11 6.49 -0.94
CA PRO A 97 10.22 6.37 -1.88
C PRO A 97 10.06 7.24 -3.14
N SER A 98 8.81 7.53 -3.50
CA SER A 98 8.39 8.32 -4.66
C SER A 98 7.31 9.33 -4.22
N THR A 99 6.30 9.56 -5.06
CA THR A 99 5.12 10.36 -4.73
C THR A 99 4.16 9.54 -3.85
N GLY A 100 3.47 10.19 -2.93
CA GLY A 100 2.41 9.57 -2.15
C GLY A 100 1.31 10.56 -1.79
N LYS A 101 0.16 10.03 -1.39
CA LYS A 101 -0.99 10.80 -0.88
C LYS A 101 -1.27 10.45 0.57
N ASP A 102 -1.44 11.49 1.38
CA ASP A 102 -2.01 11.41 2.71
C ASP A 102 -3.51 11.69 2.61
N ILE A 103 -4.30 10.69 2.97
CA ILE A 103 -5.74 10.67 2.83
C ILE A 103 -6.35 10.70 4.22
N THR A 104 -7.27 11.64 4.44
CA THR A 104 -8.04 11.73 5.68
C THR A 104 -9.53 11.65 5.35
N VAL A 105 -10.22 10.69 5.98
CA VAL A 105 -11.67 10.53 5.90
C VAL A 105 -12.24 10.88 7.27
N THR A 106 -13.15 11.83 7.30
CA THR A 106 -13.89 12.24 8.49
C THR A 106 -15.35 11.90 8.28
N ILE A 107 -15.93 11.13 9.20
CA ILE A 107 -17.37 10.85 9.23
C ILE A 107 -17.96 11.59 10.42
N ILE A 108 -19.00 12.37 10.16
CA ILE A 108 -19.82 13.05 11.15
C ILE A 108 -21.18 12.36 11.12
N SER A 109 -21.70 11.89 12.25
CA SER A 109 -23.01 11.26 12.34
C SER A 109 -23.83 11.85 13.48
N ASP A 110 -25.11 12.10 13.20
CA ASP A 110 -26.07 12.63 14.16
C ASP A 110 -26.94 11.52 14.74
N VAL A 111 -26.66 11.15 15.98
CA VAL A 111 -27.36 10.05 16.65
C VAL A 111 -28.61 10.59 17.38
N PRO A 112 -29.83 10.13 17.04
CA PRO A 112 -31.05 10.56 17.72
C PRO A 112 -31.12 9.99 19.14
N THR A 113 -31.33 10.86 20.12
CA THR A 113 -31.49 10.47 21.53
C THR A 113 -32.96 10.22 21.87
N THR A 114 -33.23 9.20 22.69
CA THR A 114 -34.59 8.86 23.11
C THR A 114 -34.99 9.56 24.40
N PHE A 115 -34.15 9.51 25.43
CA PHE A 115 -34.49 10.05 26.74
C PHE A 115 -33.92 11.46 26.95
N ALA A 116 -32.76 11.77 26.38
CA ALA A 116 -32.18 13.12 26.42
C ALA A 116 -33.07 14.18 25.73
N ARG A 117 -34.04 13.74 24.91
CA ARG A 117 -35.08 14.60 24.34
C ARG A 117 -35.92 15.32 25.39
N VAL A 118 -36.12 14.71 26.56
CA VAL A 118 -36.86 15.32 27.69
C VAL A 118 -36.16 16.59 28.20
N ILE A 119 -34.83 16.66 28.08
CA ILE A 119 -34.02 17.81 28.48
C ILE A 119 -33.61 18.69 27.28
N GLY A 120 -34.31 18.55 26.14
CA GLY A 120 -34.11 19.39 24.96
C GLY A 120 -32.93 19.02 24.07
N ARG A 121 -32.31 17.84 24.27
CA ARG A 121 -31.28 17.30 23.36
C ARG A 121 -31.93 16.28 22.45
N ASN A 122 -32.05 16.57 21.16
CA ASN A 122 -32.66 15.65 20.18
C ASN A 122 -31.63 14.77 19.49
N LEU A 123 -30.41 15.28 19.32
CA LEU A 123 -29.33 14.68 18.55
C LEU A 123 -28.03 14.82 19.34
N VAL A 124 -27.13 13.87 19.17
CA VAL A 124 -25.73 13.93 19.62
C VAL A 124 -24.85 13.68 18.41
N GLU A 125 -24.01 14.67 18.10
CA GLU A 125 -23.04 14.57 17.02
C GLU A 125 -21.87 13.69 17.43
N ASN A 126 -21.46 12.81 16.53
CA ASN A 126 -20.33 11.92 16.67
C ASN A 126 -19.37 12.11 15.51
N VAL A 127 -18.11 12.42 15.82
CA VAL A 127 -17.08 12.68 14.82
C VAL A 127 -15.97 11.66 14.96
N VAL A 128 -15.65 11.00 13.85
CA VAL A 128 -14.56 10.04 13.73
C VAL A 128 -13.66 10.40 12.56
N VAL A 129 -12.38 10.06 12.67
CA VAL A 129 -11.36 10.44 11.68
C VAL A 129 -10.43 9.26 11.46
N ALA A 130 -10.31 8.85 10.20
CA ALA A 130 -9.36 7.85 9.73
C ALA A 130 -8.31 8.52 8.83
N LYS A 131 -7.06 8.10 8.98
CA LYS A 131 -5.94 8.58 8.17
C LYS A 131 -5.18 7.40 7.58
N VAL A 132 -4.90 7.49 6.28
CA VAL A 132 -4.07 6.50 5.59
C VAL A 132 -3.09 7.20 4.66
N ARG A 133 -1.94 6.58 4.49
CA ARG A 133 -0.94 7.00 3.51
C ARG A 133 -0.88 5.95 2.40
N SER A 134 -1.06 6.41 1.17
CA SER A 134 -0.79 5.61 -0.03
C SER A 134 0.51 6.11 -0.64
N CYS A 135 1.55 5.28 -0.60
CA CYS A 135 2.77 5.53 -1.37
C CYS A 135 2.58 4.91 -2.75
N ASP A 136 2.82 5.70 -3.79
CA ASP A 136 2.64 5.24 -5.16
C ASP A 136 3.66 4.13 -5.47
N TYR A 137 3.14 2.98 -5.90
CA TYR A 137 3.95 1.89 -6.49
C TYR A 137 3.31 1.32 -7.76
N TYR A 138 2.19 1.89 -8.24
CA TYR A 138 1.55 1.35 -9.43
C TYR A 138 0.91 2.44 -10.29
N THR A 139 1.67 2.81 -11.31
CA THR A 139 1.18 3.50 -12.49
C THR A 139 0.24 2.58 -13.27
N LYS A 140 -1.04 2.93 -13.37
CA LYS A 140 -1.90 2.48 -14.47
C LYS A 140 -1.23 2.90 -15.79
N GLY A 141 -0.67 1.95 -16.54
CA GLY A 141 0.21 2.22 -17.70
C GLY A 141 1.71 2.30 -17.38
N GLY A 142 2.14 1.70 -16.27
CA GLY A 142 3.51 1.77 -15.78
C GLY A 142 4.60 1.16 -16.63
N ALA A 143 5.79 1.75 -16.52
CA ALA A 143 7.02 1.09 -16.94
C ALA A 143 7.13 -0.26 -16.21
N PRO A 144 7.61 -1.30 -16.89
CA PRO A 144 7.71 -2.62 -16.28
C PRO A 144 8.59 -2.58 -15.03
N LEU A 145 8.19 -3.34 -14.00
CA LEU A 145 8.99 -3.50 -12.78
C LEU A 145 10.42 -3.90 -13.16
N TYR A 146 11.40 -3.34 -12.43
CA TYR A 146 12.82 -3.58 -12.70
C TYR A 146 13.24 -3.25 -14.14
N SER A 147 12.60 -2.24 -14.76
CA SER A 147 12.83 -1.82 -16.14
C SER A 147 12.59 -2.92 -17.19
N GLY A 148 11.77 -3.93 -16.87
CA GLY A 148 11.44 -5.01 -17.82
C GLY A 148 12.47 -6.14 -17.84
N ALA A 149 13.29 -6.25 -16.79
CA ALA A 149 14.14 -7.41 -16.60
C ALA A 149 13.29 -8.64 -16.21
N ALA A 150 13.37 -9.70 -17.02
CA ALA A 150 12.76 -10.99 -16.71
C ALA A 150 13.53 -11.74 -15.61
N VAL A 151 14.83 -11.46 -15.46
CA VAL A 151 15.65 -11.95 -14.36
C VAL A 151 16.34 -10.76 -13.72
N PHE A 152 16.08 -10.52 -12.42
CA PHE A 152 16.69 -9.42 -11.68
C PHE A 152 17.42 -9.92 -10.43
N ALA A 153 18.74 -9.82 -10.44
CA ALA A 153 19.59 -10.12 -9.30
C ALA A 153 19.62 -8.93 -8.33
N THR A 154 18.95 -9.07 -7.18
CA THR A 154 18.78 -8.01 -6.17
C THR A 154 20.00 -7.74 -5.29
N LYS A 155 21.07 -8.54 -5.43
CA LYS A 155 22.31 -8.34 -4.68
C LYS A 155 22.93 -6.98 -5.04
N THR A 156 23.11 -6.11 -4.04
CA THR A 156 23.71 -4.77 -4.18
C THR A 156 25.22 -4.77 -3.91
N GLU A 157 25.70 -5.70 -3.08
CA GLU A 157 27.12 -5.81 -2.74
C GLU A 157 27.98 -6.32 -3.91
N PRO A 158 29.29 -6.03 -3.93
CA PRO A 158 30.21 -6.57 -4.92
C PRO A 158 30.18 -8.11 -4.96
N CYS A 159 30.26 -8.68 -6.17
CA CYS A 159 30.30 -10.13 -6.36
C CYS A 159 31.72 -10.71 -6.35
N GLY A 160 32.74 -9.87 -6.44
CA GLY A 160 34.14 -10.25 -6.31
C GLY A 160 34.58 -11.32 -7.32
N GLY A 161 35.76 -11.92 -7.09
CA GLY A 161 36.33 -12.95 -7.97
C GLY A 161 35.77 -14.36 -7.78
N GLY A 162 35.26 -14.69 -6.57
CA GLY A 162 34.81 -16.03 -6.23
C GLY A 162 33.50 -16.44 -6.92
N LEU A 163 33.36 -17.74 -7.24
CA LEU A 163 32.17 -18.28 -7.91
C LEU A 163 30.92 -18.24 -7.01
N ASN A 164 31.08 -18.42 -5.70
CA ASN A 164 29.99 -18.44 -4.73
C ASN A 164 29.39 -17.07 -4.42
N ASN A 165 30.05 -16.00 -4.89
CA ASN A 165 29.66 -14.63 -4.61
C ASN A 165 28.91 -14.00 -5.78
N LYS A 166 28.71 -14.73 -6.88
CA LYS A 166 27.99 -14.31 -8.07
C LYS A 166 26.48 -14.26 -7.78
N ALA A 167 25.80 -13.26 -8.33
CA ALA A 167 24.36 -13.10 -8.15
C ALA A 167 23.55 -13.97 -9.13
N LEU A 168 24.09 -14.18 -10.33
CA LEU A 168 23.66 -15.20 -11.28
C LEU A 168 24.89 -15.87 -11.88
N PHE A 169 24.98 -17.19 -11.75
CA PHE A 169 26.13 -17.98 -12.19
C PHE A 169 25.69 -19.18 -13.02
N VAL A 170 26.29 -19.33 -14.20
CA VAL A 170 26.00 -20.44 -15.12
C VAL A 170 27.33 -21.07 -15.53
N GLN A 171 27.49 -22.38 -15.30
CA GLN A 171 28.70 -23.13 -15.62
C GLN A 171 28.41 -24.53 -16.15
N GLY A 172 29.31 -25.05 -16.97
CA GLY A 172 29.29 -26.44 -17.43
C GLY A 172 28.51 -26.59 -18.73
N SER A 173 27.61 -27.57 -18.79
CA SER A 173 26.73 -27.83 -19.94
C SER A 173 25.29 -27.42 -19.64
N SER A 174 25.11 -26.22 -19.12
CA SER A 174 23.82 -25.63 -18.76
C SER A 174 23.18 -24.90 -19.94
N HIS A 175 21.85 -24.94 -20.04
CA HIS A 175 21.05 -24.19 -21.02
C HIS A 175 20.15 -23.18 -20.29
N LEU A 176 20.36 -21.88 -20.52
CA LEU A 176 19.51 -20.81 -19.97
C LEU A 176 18.79 -20.10 -21.11
N GLN A 177 17.47 -20.00 -21.02
CA GLN A 177 16.66 -19.23 -21.96
C GLN A 177 15.83 -18.19 -21.21
N VAL A 178 15.92 -16.94 -21.65
CA VAL A 178 15.10 -15.83 -21.16
C VAL A 178 14.34 -15.25 -22.35
N TRP A 179 13.02 -15.28 -22.25
CA TRP A 179 12.10 -14.74 -23.26
C TRP A 179 11.26 -13.64 -22.62
N GLY A 180 11.07 -12.52 -23.32
CA GLY A 180 10.17 -11.46 -22.87
C GLY A 180 10.75 -10.52 -21.82
N GLY A 181 12.08 -10.33 -21.78
CA GLY A 181 12.68 -9.32 -20.92
C GLY A 181 14.20 -9.35 -20.89
N ASP A 182 14.76 -8.37 -20.18
CA ASP A 182 16.20 -8.18 -20.01
C ASP A 182 16.71 -9.03 -18.82
N LEU A 183 18.03 -9.16 -18.67
CA LEU A 183 18.66 -9.69 -17.47
C LEU A 183 19.32 -8.52 -16.74
N ALA A 184 19.13 -8.39 -15.44
CA ALA A 184 19.66 -7.26 -14.71
C ALA A 184 20.21 -7.60 -13.32
N THR A 185 21.11 -6.75 -12.82
CA THR A 185 21.62 -6.82 -11.45
C THR A 185 21.69 -5.44 -10.80
N ALA A 186 21.32 -5.40 -9.52
CA ALA A 186 21.43 -4.22 -8.67
C ALA A 186 22.88 -3.90 -8.25
N SER A 187 23.83 -4.83 -8.44
CA SER A 187 25.22 -4.63 -8.03
C SER A 187 25.98 -3.73 -9.00
N THR A 188 26.89 -2.93 -8.45
CA THR A 188 27.86 -2.13 -9.20
C THR A 188 29.07 -2.93 -9.67
N ASP A 189 29.13 -4.23 -9.38
CA ASP A 189 30.14 -5.15 -9.89
C ASP A 189 29.62 -5.91 -11.13
N GLY A 190 30.27 -5.68 -12.27
CA GLY A 190 29.91 -6.29 -13.56
C GLY A 190 30.06 -7.81 -13.59
N ASN A 191 30.81 -8.37 -12.63
CA ASN A 191 30.97 -9.81 -12.52
C ASN A 191 29.79 -10.48 -11.80
N CYS A 192 28.75 -9.77 -11.38
CA CYS A 192 27.64 -10.38 -10.67
C CYS A 192 26.77 -11.31 -11.51
N ILE A 193 26.74 -11.07 -12.81
CA ILE A 193 26.14 -11.96 -13.80
C ILE A 193 27.28 -12.61 -14.56
N TYR A 194 27.41 -13.93 -14.44
CA TYR A 194 28.60 -14.63 -14.91
C TYR A 194 28.25 -15.96 -15.58
N PHE A 195 28.60 -16.04 -16.86
CA PHE A 195 28.43 -17.22 -17.72
C PHE A 195 29.80 -17.79 -18.08
N LYS A 196 30.05 -19.05 -17.70
CA LYS A 196 31.30 -19.79 -17.96
C LYS A 196 31.00 -21.19 -18.49
N GLY A 197 30.79 -21.27 -19.81
CA GLY A 197 30.28 -22.47 -20.46
C GLY A 197 28.75 -22.47 -20.56
N GLY A 198 28.20 -23.51 -21.17
CA GLY A 198 26.77 -23.63 -21.45
C GLY A 198 26.30 -22.75 -22.61
N GLU A 199 24.99 -22.82 -22.88
CA GLU A 199 24.28 -22.00 -23.86
C GLU A 199 23.34 -21.04 -23.11
N ALA A 200 23.36 -19.77 -23.49
CA ALA A 200 22.45 -18.75 -22.97
C ALA A 200 21.78 -18.05 -24.15
N GLN A 201 20.44 -18.02 -24.15
CA GLN A 201 19.64 -17.32 -25.14
C GLN A 201 18.80 -16.27 -24.45
N LEU A 202 18.95 -15.00 -24.85
CA LEU A 202 18.21 -13.88 -24.31
C LEU A 202 17.41 -13.22 -25.45
N LYS A 203 16.11 -13.02 -25.25
CA LYS A 203 15.24 -12.29 -26.18
C LYS A 203 14.32 -11.33 -25.44
N LYS A 204 14.24 -10.08 -25.90
CA LYS A 204 13.46 -9.02 -25.25
C LYS A 204 11.96 -9.21 -25.37
N ALA A 205 11.51 -9.90 -26.40
CA ALA A 205 10.11 -10.20 -26.64
C ALA A 205 9.94 -11.63 -27.16
N GLU A 206 8.76 -12.21 -26.95
CA GLU A 206 8.39 -13.54 -27.45
C GLU A 206 8.31 -13.60 -28.99
N SER A 207 8.12 -12.44 -29.63
CA SER A 207 8.12 -12.26 -31.08
C SER A 207 8.86 -10.96 -31.47
N GLY A 208 9.38 -10.91 -32.71
CA GLY A 208 10.13 -9.75 -33.22
C GLY A 208 11.66 -9.87 -33.10
N THR A 209 12.35 -8.77 -33.43
CA THR A 209 13.83 -8.68 -33.54
C THR A 209 14.49 -7.95 -32.37
N ALA A 210 13.72 -7.62 -31.31
CA ALA A 210 14.24 -6.85 -30.18
C ALA A 210 15.22 -7.68 -29.34
N CYS A 211 16.42 -7.12 -29.13
CA CYS A 211 17.50 -7.73 -28.37
C CYS A 211 17.28 -7.55 -26.87
N ALA A 212 17.40 -8.63 -26.10
CA ALA A 212 17.49 -8.51 -24.65
C ALA A 212 18.85 -7.94 -24.25
N ASP A 213 18.85 -7.12 -23.22
CA ASP A 213 20.04 -6.50 -22.66
C ASP A 213 20.47 -7.17 -21.35
N ILE A 214 21.74 -6.99 -20.99
CA ILE A 214 22.29 -7.31 -19.67
C ILE A 214 22.58 -6.00 -18.95
N ILE A 215 21.65 -5.59 -18.09
CA ILE A 215 21.67 -4.30 -17.40
C ILE A 215 22.36 -4.45 -16.04
N THR A 216 23.46 -3.75 -15.83
CA THR A 216 24.17 -3.76 -14.54
C THR A 216 24.34 -2.35 -14.02
N ALA A 217 24.34 -2.16 -12.69
CA ALA A 217 24.75 -0.87 -12.11
C ALA A 217 26.26 -0.61 -12.25
N ALA A 218 27.03 -1.59 -12.74
CA ALA A 218 28.44 -1.47 -13.04
C ALA A 218 28.71 -0.69 -14.34
N PRO A 219 29.68 0.24 -14.37
CA PRO A 219 30.08 0.92 -15.61
C PRO A 219 30.72 -0.03 -16.63
N SER A 220 31.17 -1.21 -16.21
CA SER A 220 31.78 -2.24 -17.06
C SER A 220 30.79 -3.19 -17.71
N GLY A 221 29.49 -3.11 -17.39
CA GLY A 221 28.49 -4.08 -17.85
C GLY A 221 28.68 -5.49 -17.26
N GLY A 222 27.81 -6.42 -17.66
CA GLY A 222 27.91 -7.84 -17.29
C GLY A 222 29.05 -8.56 -18.02
N THR A 223 29.71 -9.53 -17.38
CA THR A 223 30.81 -10.30 -18.01
C THR A 223 30.34 -11.63 -18.61
N CYS A 224 30.60 -11.84 -19.90
CA CYS A 224 30.37 -13.11 -20.61
C CYS A 224 31.71 -13.76 -20.99
N TYR A 225 32.01 -14.95 -20.48
CA TYR A 225 33.21 -15.72 -20.84
C TYR A 225 32.85 -16.91 -21.73
N ASN A 226 32.89 -16.71 -23.06
CA ASN A 226 33.04 -17.79 -24.04
C ASN A 226 33.68 -17.25 -25.33
N LYS A 227 34.77 -17.91 -25.77
CA LYS A 227 35.53 -17.62 -27.00
C LYS A 227 34.88 -18.19 -28.27
N PHE A 228 33.61 -18.59 -28.20
CA PHE A 228 32.82 -19.07 -29.33
C PHE A 228 31.61 -18.15 -29.53
N GLN A 229 31.66 -17.40 -30.62
CA GLN A 229 30.52 -16.71 -31.24
C GLN A 229 29.48 -17.73 -31.72
N GLN A 230 28.74 -18.33 -30.79
CA GLN A 230 27.54 -19.09 -31.12
C GLN A 230 26.41 -18.71 -30.16
N PHE A 231 26.08 -17.42 -30.15
CA PHE A 231 24.67 -17.12 -30.28
C PHE A 231 24.26 -17.72 -31.61
N SER A 232 23.30 -18.65 -31.62
CA SER A 232 22.73 -19.19 -32.86
C SER A 232 22.10 -18.04 -33.65
N LEU A 233 22.92 -17.39 -34.47
CA LEU A 233 22.60 -16.43 -35.52
C LEU A 233 21.86 -17.18 -36.63
N LYS A 234 20.64 -17.63 -36.37
CA LYS A 234 19.68 -17.82 -37.45
C LYS A 234 19.01 -16.47 -37.69
N ARG A 235 19.66 -15.73 -38.59
CA ARG A 235 19.23 -14.53 -39.32
C ARG A 235 18.69 -13.37 -38.47
N GLU A 236 19.41 -12.26 -38.61
CA GLU A 236 19.02 -10.87 -38.34
C GLU A 236 19.15 -10.39 -36.87
N THR A 237 20.31 -9.75 -36.65
CA THR A 237 20.55 -8.57 -35.78
C THR A 237 20.28 -8.69 -34.28
N CYS A 238 21.32 -9.01 -33.50
CA CYS A 238 21.51 -8.45 -32.16
C CYS A 238 23.01 -8.25 -31.84
N VAL A 239 23.52 -7.07 -32.18
CA VAL A 239 24.76 -6.50 -31.62
C VAL A 239 24.36 -5.15 -31.05
N GLN A 240 24.21 -5.03 -29.74
CA GLN A 240 24.22 -3.72 -29.10
C GLN A 240 25.57 -3.54 -28.41
N HIS A 241 26.42 -2.76 -29.08
CA HIS A 241 27.53 -2.05 -28.48
C HIS A 241 27.01 -1.24 -27.29
N VAL A 242 27.50 -1.51 -26.08
CA VAL A 242 27.48 -0.51 -25.00
C VAL A 242 28.53 0.56 -25.38
N PRO A 243 28.17 1.84 -25.52
CA PRO A 243 29.15 2.88 -25.77
C PRO A 243 29.85 3.22 -24.46
N ARG A 244 31.19 3.29 -24.52
CA ARG A 244 32.17 3.70 -23.49
C ARG A 244 32.83 2.56 -22.72
N PHE A 245 33.81 1.95 -23.36
CA PHE A 245 35.08 1.73 -22.67
C PHE A 245 36.26 1.96 -23.61
N VAL A 246 37.12 2.88 -23.17
CA VAL A 246 38.50 3.07 -23.61
C VAL A 246 39.24 1.76 -23.36
N ILE A 247 39.92 1.24 -24.38
CA ILE A 247 40.86 0.13 -24.23
C ILE A 247 42.00 0.63 -23.34
N ALA A 248 41.95 0.32 -22.04
CA ALA A 248 43.15 0.29 -21.21
C ALA A 248 43.75 -1.11 -21.36
N THR A 249 44.90 -1.16 -22.01
CA THR A 249 45.81 -2.30 -22.03
C THR A 249 46.24 -2.65 -20.61
N ASN A 250 46.51 -3.94 -20.36
CA ASN A 250 47.69 -4.31 -19.60
C ASN A 250 48.17 -5.71 -19.95
N ASN A 251 49.46 -5.74 -20.31
CA ASN A 251 50.31 -6.92 -20.42
C ASN A 251 50.21 -7.79 -19.15
N ILE A 252 50.17 -9.11 -19.36
CA ILE A 252 51.23 -10.09 -19.04
C ILE A 252 50.99 -11.30 -19.95
#